data_AF-A0A8S3FJY8-F1
#
_entry.id   AF-A0A8S3FJY8-F1
#
_cell.length_a   1.000
_cell.length_b   1.000
_cell.length_c   1.000
_cell.angle_alpha   90.00
_cell.angle_beta   90.00
_cell.angle_gamma   90.00
#
_symmetry.space_group_name_H-M   'P 1'
#
loop_
_entity.id
_entity.type
_entity.pdbx_description
1 polymer ?
#
loop_
_entity_poly.entity_id
_entity_poly.type
_entity_poly.pdbx_seq_one_letter_code
_entity_poly.pdbx_strand_id
1 'polypeptide(L)'
;QPMYLTRSSHLLYQILNKTLNYSLKNKDEKEFIFQRLQLLDQQFYLEMDQQLWQSYLDLSLQENLWPDQFYKMTKTNDFNLCKQYAMNYIENNKNQLNHCQLELTKQEQQFQTCPFKELSFEHIESRLKELVGRERKYLSKRNNEKLLKFKEDISEKQLLKTISTASFMKNQPVNFYNFI
;
A
#
# COMPACT_ATOMS: atom_id res chain seq x y z
N GLN A 1 0.39 1.59 12.21
CA GLN A 1 1.75 1.04 12.42
C GLN A 1 1.69 -0.47 12.60
N PRO A 2 2.76 -1.23 12.26
CA PRO A 2 2.85 -2.65 12.63
C PRO A 2 2.67 -2.83 14.14
N MET A 3 2.03 -3.93 14.52
CA MET A 3 1.84 -4.31 15.92
C MET A 3 3.14 -4.69 16.64
N TYR A 4 4.25 -4.91 15.93
CA TYR A 4 5.52 -5.32 16.55
C TYR A 4 6.51 -4.17 16.76
N LEU A 5 6.59 -3.17 15.86
CA LEU A 5 7.43 -1.96 16.09
C LEU A 5 6.84 -1.00 17.13
N THR A 6 5.57 -1.20 17.50
CA THR A 6 4.89 -0.46 18.57
C THR A 6 5.03 -1.12 19.94
N ARG A 7 5.65 -2.32 19.99
CA ARG A 7 5.93 -3.01 21.26
C ARG A 7 7.09 -2.36 21.97
N SER A 8 7.20 -2.61 23.27
CA SER A 8 8.38 -2.21 24.03
C SER A 8 9.65 -2.74 23.38
N SER A 9 10.71 -1.95 23.44
CA SER A 9 12.03 -2.33 22.92
C SER A 9 12.48 -3.69 23.45
N HIS A 10 12.20 -3.99 24.72
CA HIS A 10 12.46 -5.28 25.33
C HIS A 10 11.82 -6.46 24.59
N LEU A 11 10.50 -6.39 24.32
CA LEU A 11 9.79 -7.44 23.60
C LEU A 11 10.26 -7.55 22.15
N LEU A 12 10.57 -6.42 21.51
CA LEU A 12 11.07 -6.43 20.15
C LEU A 12 12.43 -7.14 20.06
N TYR A 13 13.35 -6.87 20.99
CA TYR A 13 14.63 -7.58 21.02
C TYR A 13 14.49 -9.06 21.36
N GLN A 14 13.51 -9.44 22.20
CA GLN A 14 13.22 -10.87 22.41
C GLN A 14 12.74 -11.55 21.13
N ILE A 15 11.88 -10.89 20.35
CA ILE A 15 11.44 -11.40 19.04
C ILE A 15 12.64 -11.51 18.10
N LEU A 16 13.43 -10.44 17.98
CA LEU A 16 14.62 -10.41 17.12
C LEU A 16 15.62 -11.51 17.48
N ASN A 17 15.91 -11.72 18.77
CA ASN A 17 16.82 -12.78 19.20
C ASN A 17 16.33 -14.18 18.78
N LYS A 18 15.02 -14.42 18.94
CA LYS A 18 14.39 -15.69 18.51
C LYS A 18 14.40 -15.83 16.99
N THR A 19 14.05 -14.78 16.27
CA THR A 19 13.99 -14.73 14.80
C THR A 19 15.36 -14.95 14.18
N LEU A 20 16.41 -14.34 14.73
CA LEU A 20 17.78 -14.49 14.25
C LEU A 20 18.44 -15.77 14.74
N ASN A 21 17.85 -16.46 15.73
CA ASN A 21 18.46 -17.55 16.48
C ASN A 21 19.83 -17.15 17.05
N TYR A 22 19.91 -15.94 17.60
CA TYR A 22 21.15 -15.31 18.03
C TYR A 22 20.87 -14.27 19.10
N SER A 23 21.77 -14.14 20.09
CA SER A 23 21.61 -13.18 21.17
C SER A 23 22.28 -11.86 20.79
N LEU A 24 21.47 -10.85 20.45
CA LEU A 24 21.93 -9.49 20.25
C LEU A 24 22.42 -8.91 21.58
N LYS A 25 23.73 -8.76 21.72
CA LYS A 25 24.36 -8.25 22.96
C LYS A 25 24.83 -6.81 22.79
N ASN A 26 25.47 -6.51 21.66
CA ASN A 26 26.03 -5.21 21.35
C ASN A 26 24.92 -4.18 21.04
N LYS A 27 25.09 -2.94 21.53
CA LYS A 27 24.16 -1.83 21.27
C LYS A 27 24.12 -1.43 19.78
N ASP A 28 25.27 -1.36 19.12
CA ASP A 28 25.39 -0.93 17.72
C ASP A 28 24.78 -1.97 16.79
N GLU A 29 24.99 -3.26 17.09
CA GLU A 29 24.36 -4.38 16.38
C GLU A 29 22.82 -4.35 16.52
N LYS A 30 22.32 -4.10 17.73
CA LYS A 30 20.88 -3.94 17.99
C LYS A 30 20.29 -2.80 17.19
N GLU A 31 20.99 -1.66 17.16
CA GLU A 31 20.55 -0.47 16.43
C GLU A 31 20.52 -0.73 14.93
N PHE A 32 21.60 -1.33 14.39
CA PHE A 32 21.66 -1.72 12.97
C PHE A 32 20.49 -2.62 12.57
N ILE A 33 20.26 -3.70 13.32
CA ILE A 33 19.19 -4.66 13.02
C ILE A 33 17.81 -4.02 13.16
N PHE A 34 17.63 -3.16 14.16
CA PHE A 34 16.36 -2.46 14.35
C PHE A 34 16.06 -1.50 13.20
N GLN A 35 17.03 -0.66 12.81
CA GLN A 35 16.88 0.24 11.66
C GLN A 35 16.63 -0.54 10.37
N ARG A 36 17.34 -1.66 10.17
CA ARG A 36 17.13 -2.54 9.01
C ARG A 36 15.70 -3.08 8.97
N LEU A 37 15.20 -3.57 10.10
CA LEU A 37 13.82 -4.05 10.22
C LEU A 37 12.79 -2.95 9.94
N GLN A 38 13.03 -1.72 10.41
CA GLN A 38 12.15 -0.58 10.14
C GLN A 38 12.08 -0.27 8.65
N LEU A 39 13.23 -0.22 7.96
CA LEU A 39 13.30 0.02 6.52
C LEU A 39 12.59 -1.09 5.73
N LEU A 40 12.80 -2.36 6.09
CA LEU A 40 12.11 -3.48 5.44
C LEU A 40 10.59 -3.43 5.63
N ASP A 41 10.09 -3.06 6.81
CA ASP A 41 8.65 -2.89 7.04
C ASP A 41 8.08 -1.69 6.28
N GLN A 42 8.82 -0.57 6.23
CA GLN A 42 8.43 0.61 5.46
C GLN A 42 8.35 0.29 3.96
N GLN A 43 9.36 -0.38 3.41
CA GLN A 43 9.36 -0.83 2.03
C GLN A 43 8.13 -1.69 1.74
N PHE A 44 7.88 -2.72 2.54
CA PHE A 44 6.74 -3.61 2.36
C PHE A 44 5.41 -2.85 2.37
N TYR A 45 5.24 -1.90 3.31
CA TYR A 45 4.02 -1.11 3.39
C TYR A 45 3.81 -0.24 2.14
N LEU A 46 4.86 0.46 1.70
CA LEU A 46 4.80 1.33 0.52
C LEU A 46 4.52 0.53 -0.75
N GLU A 47 5.11 -0.66 -0.91
CA GLU A 47 4.84 -1.57 -2.03
C GLU A 47 3.36 -1.98 -2.07
N MET A 48 2.83 -2.43 -0.93
CA MET A 48 1.42 -2.85 -0.82
C MET A 48 0.44 -1.70 -1.04
N ASP A 49 0.76 -0.50 -0.55
CA ASP A 49 -0.07 0.69 -0.73
C ASP A 49 -0.04 1.15 -2.19
N GLN A 50 1.14 1.22 -2.81
CA GLN A 50 1.28 1.56 -4.23
C GLN A 50 0.47 0.61 -5.13
N GLN A 51 0.54 -0.71 -4.89
CA GLN A 51 -0.24 -1.68 -5.66
C GLN A 51 -1.76 -1.45 -5.54
N LEU A 52 -2.24 -1.13 -4.33
CA LEU A 52 -3.66 -0.85 -4.11
C LEU A 52 -4.11 0.40 -4.87
N TRP A 53 -3.35 1.49 -4.76
CA TRP A 53 -3.65 2.76 -5.44
C TRP A 53 -3.56 2.66 -6.95
N GLN A 54 -2.59 1.91 -7.47
CA GLN A 54 -2.52 1.61 -8.90
C GLN A 54 -3.77 0.85 -9.36
N SER A 55 -4.20 -0.16 -8.59
CA SER A 55 -5.43 -0.91 -8.90
C SER A 55 -6.68 -0.02 -8.91
N TYR A 56 -6.79 0.94 -7.98
CA TYR A 56 -7.87 1.92 -7.97
C TYR A 56 -7.86 2.80 -9.21
N LEU A 57 -6.69 3.29 -9.61
CA LEU A 57 -6.53 4.13 -10.79
C LEU A 57 -6.91 3.36 -12.06
N ASP A 58 -6.39 2.15 -12.24
CA ASP A 58 -6.63 1.34 -13.44
C ASP A 58 -8.13 1.03 -13.61
N LEU A 59 -8.79 0.59 -12.54
CA LEU A 59 -10.24 0.33 -12.55
C LEU A 59 -11.04 1.60 -12.87
N SER A 60 -10.67 2.73 -12.27
CA SER A 60 -11.41 3.98 -12.48
C SER A 60 -11.22 4.53 -13.90
N LEU A 61 -10.06 4.30 -14.51
CA LEU A 61 -9.80 4.63 -15.91
C LEU A 61 -10.59 3.70 -16.85
N GLN A 62 -10.63 2.40 -16.57
CA GLN A 62 -11.40 1.43 -17.36
C GLN A 62 -12.88 1.79 -17.38
N GLU A 63 -13.44 2.12 -16.23
CA GLU A 63 -14.88 2.41 -16.09
C GLU A 63 -15.23 3.90 -16.29
N ASN A 64 -14.21 4.75 -16.47
CA ASN A 64 -14.32 6.21 -16.56
C ASN A 64 -15.16 6.81 -15.42
N LEU A 65 -14.95 6.33 -14.19
CA LEU A 65 -15.67 6.78 -13.01
C LEU A 65 -14.88 6.52 -11.73
N TRP A 66 -15.16 7.32 -10.70
CA TRP A 66 -14.71 7.06 -9.32
C TRP A 66 -15.92 6.79 -8.41
N PRO A 67 -15.75 5.95 -7.37
CA PRO A 67 -16.71 5.85 -6.27
C PRO A 67 -16.97 7.19 -5.58
N ASP A 68 -18.18 7.39 -5.06
CA ASP A 68 -18.55 8.64 -4.36
C ASP A 68 -17.70 8.88 -3.11
N GLN A 69 -17.30 7.80 -2.42
CA GLN A 69 -16.39 7.91 -1.28
C GLN A 69 -15.05 8.54 -1.68
N PHE A 70 -14.57 8.27 -2.90
CA PHE A 70 -13.32 8.83 -3.40
C PHE A 70 -13.46 10.33 -3.69
N TYR A 71 -14.56 10.74 -4.33
CA TYR A 71 -14.88 12.16 -4.55
C TYR A 71 -15.00 12.96 -3.24
N LYS A 72 -15.60 12.36 -2.21
CA LYS A 72 -15.66 12.96 -0.86
C LYS A 72 -14.28 13.12 -0.24
N MET A 73 -13.41 12.12 -0.40
CA MET A 73 -12.04 12.15 0.11
C MET A 73 -11.20 13.23 -0.57
N THR A 74 -11.31 13.38 -1.89
CA THR A 74 -10.56 14.38 -2.67
C THR A 74 -11.23 15.75 -2.69
N LYS A 75 -12.43 15.88 -2.11
CA LYS A 75 -13.25 17.11 -2.05
C LYS A 75 -13.51 17.71 -3.44
N THR A 76 -13.69 16.85 -4.44
CA THR A 76 -14.03 17.23 -5.81
C THR A 76 -14.95 16.19 -6.41
N ASN A 77 -15.77 16.56 -7.39
CA ASN A 77 -16.55 15.64 -8.23
C ASN A 77 -15.95 15.50 -9.64
N ASP A 78 -14.83 16.18 -9.90
CA ASP A 78 -14.12 16.15 -11.17
C ASP A 78 -13.26 14.89 -11.28
N PHE A 79 -13.52 14.09 -12.31
CA PHE A 79 -12.81 12.85 -12.57
C PHE A 79 -11.31 13.05 -12.79
N ASN A 80 -10.92 14.09 -13.53
CA ASN A 80 -9.53 14.38 -13.85
C ASN A 80 -8.75 14.86 -12.62
N LEU A 81 -9.37 15.65 -11.76
CA LEU A 81 -8.75 16.06 -10.49
C LEU A 81 -8.54 14.85 -9.56
N CYS A 82 -9.50 13.92 -9.49
CA CYS A 82 -9.32 12.65 -8.77
C CYS A 82 -8.19 11.79 -9.36
N LYS A 83 -8.12 11.70 -10.69
CA LYS A 83 -7.04 11.02 -11.40
C LYS A 83 -5.67 11.62 -11.07
N GLN A 84 -5.53 12.95 -11.16
CA GLN A 84 -4.29 13.65 -10.83
C GLN A 84 -3.89 13.42 -9.37
N TYR A 85 -4.85 13.47 -8.45
CA TYR A 85 -4.60 13.16 -7.04
C TYR A 85 -4.03 11.74 -6.87
N ALA A 86 -4.66 10.73 -7.48
CA ALA A 86 -4.20 9.34 -7.40
C ALA A 86 -2.79 9.16 -8.02
N MET A 87 -2.54 9.77 -9.19
CA MET A 87 -1.23 9.73 -9.86
C MET A 87 -0.14 10.37 -8.99
N ASN A 88 -0.40 11.54 -8.41
CA ASN A 88 0.55 12.22 -7.53
C ASN A 88 0.86 11.40 -6.28
N TYR A 89 -0.15 10.75 -5.71
CA TYR A 89 0.03 9.86 -4.55
C TYR A 89 0.90 8.64 -4.90
N ILE A 90 0.63 8.00 -6.04
CA ILE A 90 1.44 6.88 -6.55
C ILE A 90 2.90 7.31 -6.76
N GLU A 91 3.12 8.48 -7.37
CA GLU A 91 4.45 8.99 -7.63
C GLU A 91 5.21 9.32 -6.34
N ASN A 92 4.54 9.89 -5.36
CA ASN A 92 5.11 10.12 -4.03
C ASN A 92 5.53 8.79 -3.35
N ASN A 93 4.70 7.75 -3.45
CA ASN A 93 5.04 6.43 -2.92
C ASN A 93 6.27 5.82 -3.63
N LYS A 94 6.37 5.96 -4.96
CA LYS A 94 7.57 5.53 -5.70
C LYS A 94 8.83 6.24 -5.23
N ASN A 95 8.76 7.55 -5.04
CA ASN A 95 9.91 8.33 -4.53
C ASN A 95 10.34 7.87 -3.13
N GLN A 96 9.38 7.59 -2.24
CA GLN A 96 9.67 7.04 -0.92
C GLN A 96 10.25 5.62 -0.98
N LEU A 97 9.78 4.77 -1.90
CA LEU A 97 10.36 3.45 -2.12
C LEU A 97 11.80 3.53 -2.59
N ASN A 98 12.08 4.40 -3.56
CA ASN A 98 13.43 4.62 -4.06
C ASN A 98 14.37 5.08 -2.93
N HIS A 99 13.90 6.00 -2.09
CA HIS A 99 14.66 6.43 -0.91
C HIS A 99 14.91 5.27 0.06
N CYS A 100 13.88 4.47 0.37
CA CYS A 100 14.01 3.32 1.25
C CYS A 100 15.00 2.29 0.70
N GLN A 101 14.97 2.01 -0.60
CA GLN A 101 15.91 1.11 -1.26
C GLN A 101 17.34 1.62 -1.19
N LEU A 102 17.56 2.93 -1.37
CA LEU A 102 18.87 3.54 -1.21
C LEU A 102 19.42 3.37 0.21
N GLU A 103 18.61 3.61 1.24
CA GLU A 103 19.01 3.42 2.64
C GLU A 103 19.31 1.95 2.97
N LEU A 104 18.53 1.02 2.42
CA LEU A 104 18.82 -0.41 2.53
C LEU A 104 20.16 -0.75 1.88
N THR A 105 20.45 -0.28 0.67
CA THR A 105 21.74 -0.52 0.01
C THR A 105 22.90 0.10 0.80
N LYS A 106 22.74 1.29 1.38
CA LYS A 106 23.76 1.92 2.23
C LYS A 106 24.07 1.06 3.46
N GLN A 107 23.06 0.54 4.14
CA GLN A 107 23.28 -0.32 5.31
C GLN A 107 24.00 -1.63 4.95
N GLU A 108 23.70 -2.22 3.79
CA GLU A 108 24.41 -3.41 3.30
C GLU A 108 25.90 -3.12 3.08
N GLN A 109 26.22 -1.97 2.47
CA GLN A 109 27.61 -1.54 2.29
C GLN A 109 28.30 -1.27 3.64
N GLN A 110 27.61 -0.61 4.57
CA GLN A 110 28.14 -0.37 5.93
C GLN A 110 28.41 -1.66 6.70
N PHE A 111 27.59 -2.70 6.50
CA PHE A 111 27.78 -3.99 7.15
C PHE A 111 29.13 -4.62 6.81
N GLN A 112 29.65 -4.42 5.59
CA GLN A 112 30.97 -4.91 5.19
C GLN A 112 32.11 -4.38 6.07
N THR A 113 31.90 -3.21 6.67
CA THR A 113 32.86 -2.53 7.56
C THR A 113 32.52 -2.68 9.05
N CYS A 114 31.40 -3.35 9.38
CA CYS A 114 30.95 -3.49 10.76
C CYS A 114 31.73 -4.55 11.56
N PRO A 115 31.91 -4.35 12.89
CA PRO A 115 32.67 -5.26 13.74
C PRO A 115 31.90 -6.52 14.18
N PHE A 116 30.57 -6.56 14.05
CA PHE A 116 29.74 -7.71 14.45
C PHE A 116 29.66 -8.75 13.32
N LYS A 117 30.65 -9.65 13.26
CA LYS A 117 30.80 -10.70 12.23
C LYS A 117 30.20 -12.06 12.60
N GLU A 118 29.56 -12.19 13.76
CA GLU A 118 29.05 -13.48 14.23
C GLU A 118 27.87 -14.00 13.40
N LEU A 119 27.13 -13.10 12.73
CA LEU A 119 26.09 -13.43 11.75
C LEU A 119 26.48 -12.86 10.39
N SER A 120 26.16 -13.59 9.31
CA SER A 120 26.27 -13.03 7.95
C SER A 120 25.10 -12.07 7.67
N PHE A 121 25.34 -11.12 6.77
CA PHE A 121 24.31 -10.17 6.35
C PHE A 121 23.11 -10.89 5.74
N GLU A 122 23.35 -11.91 4.91
CA GLU A 122 22.31 -12.67 4.21
C GLU A 122 21.41 -13.40 5.21
N HIS A 123 21.97 -13.93 6.30
CA HIS A 123 21.18 -14.57 7.35
C HIS A 123 20.29 -13.55 8.07
N ILE A 124 20.83 -12.40 8.45
CA ILE A 124 20.05 -11.32 9.07
C ILE A 124 18.93 -10.89 8.13
N GLU A 125 19.26 -10.56 6.90
CA GLU A 125 18.34 -10.08 5.87
C GLU A 125 17.19 -11.07 5.62
N SER A 126 17.52 -12.36 5.44
CA SER A 126 16.53 -13.42 5.22
C SER A 126 15.55 -13.53 6.39
N ARG A 127 16.06 -13.52 7.63
CA ARG A 127 15.23 -13.65 8.84
C ARG A 127 14.35 -12.42 9.10
N LEU A 128 14.86 -11.23 8.85
CA LEU A 128 14.06 -10.00 8.98
C LEU A 128 12.97 -9.93 7.92
N LYS A 129 13.27 -10.26 6.65
CA LYS A 129 12.26 -10.35 5.58
C LYS A 129 11.17 -11.37 5.90
N GLU A 130 11.56 -12.54 6.43
CA GLU A 130 10.61 -13.55 6.87
C GLU A 130 9.69 -13.04 7.99
N LEU A 131 10.25 -12.33 8.98
CA LEU A 131 9.48 -11.71 10.06
C LEU A 131 8.47 -10.69 9.52
N VAL A 132 8.91 -9.74 8.69
CA VAL A 132 8.04 -8.73 8.06
C VAL A 132 6.92 -9.40 7.27
N GLY A 133 7.26 -10.39 6.43
CA GLY A 133 6.28 -11.10 5.60
C GLY A 133 5.23 -11.85 6.43
N ARG A 134 5.63 -12.54 7.51
CA ARG A 134 4.70 -13.25 8.40
C ARG A 134 3.77 -12.30 9.12
N GLU A 135 4.33 -11.25 9.74
CA GLU A 135 3.59 -10.28 10.53
C GLU A 135 2.61 -9.48 9.66
N ARG A 136 2.79 -9.44 8.34
CA ARG A 136 2.00 -8.59 7.44
C ARG A 136 1.13 -9.32 6.42
N LYS A 137 0.93 -10.63 6.56
CA LYS A 137 -0.08 -11.37 5.77
C LYS A 137 -1.47 -10.72 5.83
N TYR A 138 -1.82 -10.09 6.96
CA TYR A 138 -3.09 -9.38 7.10
C TYR A 138 -3.20 -8.12 6.23
N LEU A 139 -2.09 -7.46 5.87
CA LEU A 139 -2.13 -6.26 5.03
C LEU A 139 -2.59 -6.60 3.62
N SER A 140 -2.10 -7.70 3.05
CA SER A 140 -2.57 -8.19 1.75
C SER A 140 -4.07 -8.52 1.80
N LYS A 141 -4.53 -9.21 2.85
CA LYS A 141 -5.96 -9.47 3.05
C LYS A 141 -6.78 -8.17 3.13
N ARG A 142 -6.35 -7.22 3.97
CA ARG A 142 -7.01 -5.91 4.12
C ARG A 142 -7.06 -5.14 2.81
N ASN A 143 -5.97 -5.13 2.04
CA ASN A 143 -5.92 -4.42 0.76
C ASN A 143 -6.84 -5.10 -0.27
N ASN A 144 -6.93 -6.43 -0.27
CA ASN A 144 -7.88 -7.16 -1.11
C ASN A 144 -9.34 -6.84 -0.75
N GLU A 145 -9.68 -6.80 0.55
CA GLU A 145 -11.01 -6.40 1.02
C GLU A 145 -11.35 -4.97 0.60
N LYS A 146 -10.40 -4.04 0.75
CA LYS A 146 -10.54 -2.66 0.28
C LYS A 146 -10.73 -2.56 -1.24
N LEU A 147 -10.05 -3.40 -2.00
CA LEU A 147 -10.18 -3.44 -3.46
C LEU A 147 -11.53 -4.03 -3.89
N LEU A 148 -12.00 -5.07 -3.20
CA LEU A 148 -13.31 -5.65 -3.44
C LEU A 148 -14.41 -4.62 -3.21
N LYS A 149 -14.38 -3.94 -2.07
CA LYS A 149 -15.34 -2.87 -1.76
C LYS A 149 -15.33 -1.76 -2.81
N PHE A 150 -14.13 -1.35 -3.25
CA PHE A 150 -14.00 -0.34 -4.29
C PHE A 150 -14.66 -0.78 -5.61
N LYS A 151 -14.52 -2.06 -5.99
CA LYS A 151 -15.20 -2.63 -7.16
C LYS A 151 -16.72 -2.64 -7.01
N GLU A 152 -17.21 -3.05 -5.85
CA GLU A 152 -18.65 -3.03 -5.54
C GLU A 152 -19.23 -1.62 -5.67
N ASP A 153 -18.56 -0.61 -5.09
CA ASP A 153 -18.99 0.79 -5.17
C ASP A 153 -19.00 1.31 -6.62
N ILE A 154 -18.02 0.90 -7.44
CA ILE A 154 -18.00 1.22 -8.88
C ILE A 154 -19.23 0.61 -9.57
N SER A 155 -19.50 -0.68 -9.35
CA SER A 155 -20.63 -1.38 -9.97
C SER A 155 -21.99 -0.80 -9.57
N GLU A 156 -22.17 -0.45 -8.30
CA GLU A 156 -23.39 0.20 -7.82
C GLU A 156 -23.62 1.54 -8.54
N LYS A 157 -22.56 2.34 -8.68
CA LYS A 157 -22.63 3.64 -9.35
C LYS A 157 -22.96 3.50 -10.84
N GLN A 158 -22.43 2.48 -11.51
CA GLN A 158 -22.79 2.17 -12.90
C GLN A 158 -24.25 1.78 -13.04
N LEU A 159 -24.76 0.95 -12.13
CA LEU A 159 -26.15 0.54 -12.10
C LEU A 159 -27.07 1.76 -11.95
N LEU A 160 -26.78 2.65 -11.00
CA LEU A 160 -27.54 3.89 -10.81
C LEU A 160 -27.55 4.78 -12.05
N LYS A 161 -26.39 4.93 -12.72
CA LYS A 161 -26.29 5.67 -13.98
C LYS A 161 -27.16 5.04 -15.08
N THR A 162 -27.16 3.72 -15.17
CA THR A 162 -27.95 2.97 -16.15
C THR A 162 -29.45 3.12 -15.91
N ILE A 163 -29.90 2.95 -14.66
CA ILE A 163 -31.31 3.12 -14.27
C ILE A 163 -31.76 4.55 -14.56
N SER A 164 -30.95 5.55 -14.18
CA SER A 164 -31.25 6.97 -14.41
C SER A 164 -31.43 7.25 -15.90
N THR A 165 -30.52 6.74 -16.73
CA THR A 165 -30.58 6.90 -18.20
C THR A 165 -31.84 6.24 -18.78
N ALA A 166 -32.16 5.02 -18.35
CA ALA A 166 -33.36 4.31 -18.81
C ALA A 166 -34.66 5.00 -18.38
N SER A 167 -34.71 5.53 -17.15
CA SER A 167 -35.87 6.29 -16.66
C SER A 167 -36.06 7.61 -17.42
N PHE A 168 -34.97 8.29 -17.77
CA PHE A 168 -35.00 9.51 -18.57
C PHE A 168 -35.52 9.23 -19.99
N MET A 169 -35.06 8.15 -20.63
CA MET A 169 -35.56 7.76 -21.95
C MET A 169 -37.05 7.35 -21.97
N LYS A 170 -37.57 6.75 -20.88
CA LYS A 170 -39.01 6.44 -20.76
C LYS A 170 -39.88 7.69 -20.59
N ASN A 171 -39.32 8.78 -20.08
CA ASN A 171 -40.04 10.03 -19.81
C ASN A 171 -39.89 11.08 -20.91
N GLN A 172 -39.25 10.76 -22.04
CA GLN A 172 -39.29 11.63 -23.20
C GLN A 172 -40.64 11.49 -23.91
N PRO A 173 -41.41 12.60 -24.12
CA PRO A 173 -42.63 12.53 -24.90
C PRO A 173 -42.28 12.11 -26.32
N VAL A 174 -42.92 11.05 -26.80
CA VAL A 174 -42.87 10.66 -28.22
C VAL A 174 -43.51 11.80 -29.00
N ASN A 175 -42.69 12.62 -29.64
CA ASN A 175 -43.17 13.73 -30.47
C ASN A 175 -43.72 13.13 -31.77
N PHE A 176 -45.01 12.76 -31.75
CA PHE A 176 -45.78 12.40 -32.94
C PHE A 176 -46.14 13.66 -33.73
N TYR A 177 -45.14 14.37 -34.26
CA TYR A 177 -45.34 15.38 -35.27
C TYR A 177 -44.35 15.14 -36.40
N ASN A 178 -44.79 14.34 -37.37
CA ASN A 178 -44.58 14.53 -38.81
C ASN A 178 -44.91 13.23 -39.57
N PHE A 179 -46.20 12.98 -39.77
CA PHE A 179 -46.71 12.22 -40.91
C PHE A 179 -48.13 12.73 -41.20
N ILE A 180 -48.22 13.84 -41.92
CA ILE A 180 -49.36 14.20 -42.78
C ILE A 180 -48.78 14.57 -44.13
#